data_AF-A0A6M0D6H8-F1
#
_entry.id   AF-A0A6M0D6H8-F1
#
_cell.length_a   1.000
_cell.length_b   1.000
_cell.length_c   1.000
_cell.angle_alpha   90.00
_cell.angle_beta   90.00
_cell.angle_gamma   90.00
#
_symmetry.space_group_name_H-M   'P 1'
#
loop_
_entity.id
_entity.type
_entity.pdbx_description
1 polymer ?
#
loop_
_entity_poly.entity_id
_entity_poly.type
_entity_poly.pdbx_seq_one_letter_code
_entity_poly.pdbx_strand_id
1 'polypeptide(L)'
;MASPILPSTGLGSGVNINKIVETLVEADTGAKANQIKRQTANNTAMLSGVSSLKGALSAYQAAMKKLNNPDAPAFNAYTATSNNDTSIKATSNNTAVPGSYRVVVDSLATSSKVASQKFVGGATST
;
A
#
# COMPACT_ATOMS: atom_id res chain seq x y z
N MET A 1 -13.70 -41.66 -68.71
CA MET A 1 -13.69 -40.67 -67.62
C MET A 1 -14.64 -41.19 -66.56
N ALA A 2 -14.13 -41.98 -65.61
CA ALA A 2 -14.92 -42.72 -64.65
C ALA A 2 -15.16 -41.90 -63.38
N SER A 3 -16.41 -41.91 -62.90
CA SER A 3 -16.92 -41.21 -61.72
C SER A 3 -16.08 -41.47 -60.45
N PRO A 4 -16.00 -40.49 -59.52
CA PRO A 4 -15.40 -40.71 -58.22
C PRO A 4 -16.37 -41.52 -57.36
N ILE A 5 -15.99 -42.75 -57.06
CA ILE A 5 -16.68 -43.66 -56.15
C ILE A 5 -16.45 -43.10 -54.74
N LEU A 6 -17.51 -42.66 -54.08
CA LEU A 6 -17.50 -42.31 -52.66
C LEU A 6 -17.34 -43.63 -51.87
N PRO A 7 -16.23 -43.87 -51.15
CA PRO A 7 -16.03 -45.15 -50.49
C PRO A 7 -17.07 -45.28 -49.38
N SER A 8 -17.98 -46.23 -49.59
CA SER A 8 -18.95 -46.66 -48.60
C SER A 8 -18.25 -46.98 -47.29
N THR A 9 -18.86 -46.53 -46.19
CA THR A 9 -18.77 -47.07 -44.83
C THR A 9 -18.04 -48.42 -44.74
N GLY A 10 -16.73 -48.38 -44.50
CA GLY A 10 -15.88 -49.57 -44.52
C GLY A 10 -14.42 -49.19 -44.78
N LEU A 11 -13.67 -48.98 -43.70
CA LEU A 11 -12.20 -49.00 -43.66
C LEU A 11 -11.42 -47.88 -44.38
N GLY A 12 -12.07 -46.90 -45.02
CA GLY A 12 -11.39 -45.75 -45.67
C GLY A 12 -12.05 -44.38 -45.50
N SER A 13 -13.11 -44.26 -44.71
CA SER A 13 -13.75 -42.96 -44.45
C SER A 13 -13.06 -42.28 -43.28
N GLY A 14 -12.60 -41.04 -43.47
CA GLY A 14 -12.02 -40.13 -42.49
C GLY A 14 -12.97 -39.71 -41.37
N VAL A 15 -13.65 -40.69 -40.77
CA VAL A 15 -14.25 -40.57 -39.45
C VAL A 15 -13.08 -40.58 -38.48
N ASN A 16 -12.70 -39.40 -38.06
CA ASN A 16 -11.70 -39.23 -37.02
C ASN A 16 -12.33 -39.71 -35.70
N ILE A 17 -12.24 -41.02 -35.44
CA ILE A 17 -12.79 -41.67 -34.25
C ILE A 17 -12.19 -41.03 -33.00
N ASN A 18 -10.91 -40.62 -33.06
CA ASN A 18 -10.29 -39.83 -31.97
C ASN A 18 -11.04 -38.52 -31.73
N LYS A 19 -11.41 -37.79 -32.79
CA LYS A 19 -12.21 -36.56 -32.67
C LYS A 19 -13.60 -36.83 -32.08
N ILE A 20 -14.25 -37.94 -32.45
CA ILE A 20 -15.55 -38.31 -31.87
C ILE A 20 -15.41 -38.66 -30.38
N VAL A 21 -14.37 -39.42 -30.02
CA VAL A 21 -14.08 -39.77 -28.62
C VAL A 21 -13.71 -38.54 -27.81
N GLU A 22 -12.90 -37.62 -28.35
CA GLU A 22 -12.61 -36.31 -27.75
C GLU A 22 -13.89 -35.52 -27.54
N THR A 23 -14.76 -35.41 -28.56
CA THR A 23 -16.01 -34.65 -28.44
C THR A 23 -16.95 -35.28 -27.40
N LEU A 24 -16.98 -36.61 -27.29
CA LEU A 24 -17.79 -37.32 -26.29
C LEU A 24 -17.24 -37.13 -24.88
N VAL A 25 -15.91 -37.20 -24.72
CA VAL A 25 -15.21 -36.95 -23.45
C VAL A 25 -15.37 -35.49 -23.03
N GLU A 26 -15.23 -34.53 -23.95
CA GLU A 26 -15.47 -33.11 -23.68
C GLU A 26 -16.93 -32.82 -23.35
N ALA A 27 -17.89 -33.50 -24.00
CA ALA A 27 -19.30 -33.37 -23.66
C ALA A 27 -19.60 -33.89 -22.25
N ASP A 28 -19.00 -35.03 -21.87
CA ASP A 28 -19.22 -35.67 -20.57
C ASP A 28 -18.47 -34.95 -19.43
N THR A 29 -17.24 -34.51 -19.68
CA THR A 29 -16.45 -33.73 -18.71
C THR A 29 -16.86 -32.26 -18.65
N GLY A 30 -17.42 -31.72 -19.73
CA GLY A 30 -17.80 -30.31 -19.87
C GLY A 30 -18.86 -29.88 -18.87
N ALA A 31 -19.85 -30.73 -18.58
CA ALA A 31 -20.89 -30.43 -17.59
C ALA A 31 -20.31 -30.24 -16.17
N LYS A 32 -19.43 -31.15 -15.74
CA LYS A 32 -18.75 -31.04 -14.43
C LYS A 32 -17.75 -29.88 -14.42
N ALA A 33 -16.98 -29.69 -15.50
CA ALA A 33 -16.04 -28.59 -15.62
C ALA A 33 -16.75 -27.22 -15.56
N ASN A 34 -17.93 -27.08 -16.19
CA ASN A 34 -18.75 -25.88 -16.11
C ASN A 34 -19.35 -25.67 -14.71
N GLN A 35 -19.76 -26.74 -14.03
CA GLN A 35 -20.22 -26.65 -12.64
C GLN A 35 -19.09 -26.15 -11.72
N ILE A 36 -17.89 -26.70 -11.85
CA ILE A 36 -16.70 -26.28 -11.09
C ILE A 36 -16.36 -24.82 -11.44
N LYS A 37 -16.31 -24.45 -12.72
CA LYS A 37 -16.04 -23.05 -13.14
C LYS A 37 -17.05 -22.07 -12.53
N ARG A 38 -18.34 -22.41 -12.50
CA ARG A 38 -19.37 -21.58 -11.86
C ARG A 38 -19.15 -21.44 -10.36
N GLN A 39 -18.84 -22.53 -9.67
CA GLN A 39 -18.56 -22.48 -8.22
C GLN A 39 -17.28 -21.71 -7.92
N THR A 40 -16.20 -21.91 -8.67
CA THR A 40 -14.96 -21.15 -8.54
C THR A 40 -15.19 -19.67 -8.79
N ALA A 41 -15.95 -19.30 -9.82
CA ALA A 41 -16.29 -17.91 -10.12
C ALA A 41 -17.12 -17.27 -8.99
N ASN A 42 -18.11 -17.99 -8.45
CA ASN A 42 -18.92 -17.51 -7.34
C ASN A 42 -18.09 -17.30 -6.07
N ASN A 43 -17.26 -18.29 -5.70
CA ASN A 43 -16.37 -18.20 -4.55
C ASN A 43 -15.35 -17.07 -4.70
N THR A 44 -14.79 -16.87 -5.90
CA THR A 44 -13.87 -15.76 -6.18
C THR A 44 -14.56 -14.42 -6.02
N ALA A 45 -15.79 -14.26 -6.55
CA ALA A 45 -16.57 -13.04 -6.39
C ALA A 45 -16.89 -12.75 -4.91
N MET A 46 -17.28 -13.77 -4.14
CA MET A 46 -17.48 -13.65 -2.70
C MET A 46 -16.20 -13.25 -1.97
N LEU A 47 -15.06 -13.87 -2.28
CA LEU A 47 -13.77 -13.55 -1.70
C LEU A 47 -13.34 -12.12 -2.02
N SER A 48 -13.55 -11.65 -3.24
CA SER A 48 -13.29 -10.26 -3.64
C SER A 48 -14.18 -9.28 -2.88
N GLY A 49 -15.47 -9.59 -2.71
CA GLY A 49 -16.40 -8.77 -1.92
C GLY A 49 -16.04 -8.71 -0.43
N VAL A 50 -15.62 -9.82 0.15
CA VAL A 50 -15.14 -9.86 1.55
C VAL A 50 -13.81 -9.13 1.69
N SER A 51 -12.90 -9.25 0.71
CA SER A 51 -11.61 -8.56 0.74
C SER A 51 -11.76 -7.05 0.60
N SER A 52 -12.67 -6.57 -0.26
CA SER A 52 -12.95 -5.13 -0.38
C SER A 52 -13.58 -4.58 0.91
N LEU A 53 -14.51 -5.32 1.52
CA LEU A 53 -15.10 -4.96 2.82
C LEU A 53 -14.03 -4.93 3.92
N LYS A 54 -13.15 -5.95 3.99
CA LYS A 54 -12.03 -5.99 4.95
C LYS A 54 -11.09 -4.80 4.75
N GLY A 55 -10.79 -4.45 3.49
CA GLY A 55 -9.99 -3.27 3.16
C GLY A 55 -10.63 -1.98 3.66
N ALA A 56 -11.94 -1.81 3.42
CA ALA A 56 -12.71 -0.66 3.90
C ALA A 56 -12.76 -0.59 5.43
N LEU A 57 -12.99 -1.72 6.13
CA LEU A 57 -12.97 -1.77 7.59
C LEU A 57 -11.58 -1.46 8.16
N SER A 58 -10.51 -1.94 7.53
CA SER A 58 -9.14 -1.64 7.95
C SER A 58 -8.83 -0.15 7.81
N ALA A 59 -9.24 0.47 6.69
CA ALA A 59 -9.11 1.91 6.49
C ALA A 59 -9.92 2.71 7.53
N TYR A 60 -11.15 2.27 7.83
CA TYR A 60 -11.98 2.87 8.87
C TYR A 60 -11.34 2.75 10.26
N GLN A 61 -10.86 1.57 10.64
CA GLN A 61 -10.16 1.36 11.90
C GLN A 61 -8.88 2.20 11.99
N ALA A 62 -8.13 2.32 10.91
CA ALA A 62 -6.94 3.17 10.86
C ALA A 62 -7.31 4.66 11.05
N ALA A 63 -8.39 5.13 10.41
CA ALA A 63 -8.88 6.49 10.58
C ALA A 63 -9.35 6.75 12.02
N MET A 64 -10.09 5.82 12.63
CA MET A 64 -10.53 5.91 14.02
C MET A 64 -9.37 5.86 15.02
N LYS A 65 -8.34 5.03 14.78
CA LYS A 65 -7.12 5.02 15.60
C LYS A 65 -6.35 6.33 15.51
N LYS A 66 -6.25 6.93 14.32
CA LYS A 66 -5.63 8.24 14.13
C LYS A 66 -6.42 9.35 14.83
N LEU A 67 -7.74 9.29 14.78
CA LEU A 67 -8.61 10.27 15.44
C LEU A 67 -8.58 10.14 16.97
N ASN A 68 -8.51 8.91 17.48
CA ASN A 68 -8.51 8.62 18.92
C ASN A 68 -7.10 8.61 19.53
N ASN A 69 -6.07 9.05 18.79
CA ASN A 69 -4.72 9.12 19.34
C ASN A 69 -4.56 10.39 20.20
N PRO A 70 -4.45 10.26 21.53
CA PRO A 70 -4.31 11.42 22.43
C PRO A 70 -2.97 12.15 22.26
N ASP A 71 -1.95 11.50 21.67
CA ASP A 71 -0.60 12.05 21.54
C ASP A 71 -0.40 12.88 20.26
N ALA A 72 -1.28 12.70 19.26
CA ALA A 72 -1.24 13.43 17.98
C ALA A 72 -2.68 13.71 17.48
N PRO A 73 -3.46 14.51 18.22
CA PRO A 73 -4.81 14.82 17.82
C PRO A 73 -4.78 15.52 16.45
N ALA A 74 -5.66 15.08 15.54
CA ALA A 74 -5.82 15.71 14.22
C ALA A 74 -6.14 17.22 14.32
N PHE A 75 -6.62 17.65 15.49
CA PHE A 75 -6.78 19.03 15.87
C PHE A 75 -5.68 19.41 16.85
N ASN A 76 -4.61 20.04 16.34
CA ASN A 76 -3.71 20.82 17.18
C ASN A 76 -4.54 21.97 17.75
N ALA A 77 -4.96 21.84 19.01
CA ALA A 77 -5.83 22.84 19.65
C ALA A 77 -5.12 24.20 19.81
N TYR A 78 -3.77 24.19 19.75
CA TYR A 78 -2.94 25.36 19.95
C TYR A 78 -1.87 25.46 18.87
N THR A 79 -1.84 26.59 18.19
CA THR A 79 -0.80 26.99 17.25
C THR A 79 0.07 28.06 17.90
N ALA A 80 1.39 27.85 17.91
CA ALA A 80 2.33 28.88 18.33
C ALA A 80 2.72 29.73 17.12
N THR A 81 2.39 31.02 17.17
CA THR A 81 2.83 32.02 16.19
C THR A 81 3.85 32.94 16.85
N SER A 82 5.09 32.90 16.36
CA SER A 82 6.14 33.84 16.78
C SER A 82 6.14 35.06 15.86
N ASN A 83 6.26 36.25 16.42
CA ASN A 83 6.34 37.49 15.63
C ASN A 83 7.73 37.67 14.99
N ASN A 84 8.72 36.87 15.39
CA ASN A 84 10.08 36.92 14.85
C ASN A 84 10.70 35.51 14.79
N ASP A 85 10.35 34.76 13.74
CA ASP A 85 10.72 33.34 13.56
C ASP A 85 12.24 33.11 13.37
N THR A 86 12.99 34.15 12.98
CA THR A 86 14.46 34.06 12.82
C THR A 86 15.21 34.12 14.15
N SER A 87 14.61 34.70 15.18
CA SER A 87 15.23 34.84 16.51
C SER A 87 14.69 33.81 17.51
N ILE A 88 13.38 33.52 17.45
CA ILE A 88 12.75 32.53 18.32
C ILE A 88 11.67 31.79 17.54
N LYS A 89 11.87 30.48 17.37
CA LYS A 89 10.85 29.57 16.85
C LYS A 89 10.17 28.86 18.02
N ALA A 90 8.88 29.11 18.18
CA ALA A 90 8.06 28.46 19.21
C ALA A 90 7.21 27.36 18.56
N THR A 91 7.20 26.16 19.15
CA THR A 91 6.29 25.08 18.77
C THR A 91 5.35 24.79 19.93
N SER A 92 4.05 24.75 19.66
CA SER A 92 3.03 24.43 20.66
C SER A 92 2.75 22.93 20.69
N ASN A 93 2.36 22.41 21.85
CA ASN A 93 1.78 21.08 21.99
C ASN A 93 0.31 21.19 22.45
N ASN A 94 -0.38 20.05 22.56
CA ASN A 94 -1.80 20.02 22.96
C ASN A 94 -2.07 20.28 24.46
N THR A 95 -1.03 20.43 25.28
CA THR A 95 -1.14 20.83 26.68
C THR A 95 -0.77 22.30 26.92
N ALA A 96 -0.48 23.03 25.84
CA ALA A 96 -0.14 24.44 25.92
C ALA A 96 -1.32 25.25 26.44
N VAL A 97 -1.02 26.23 27.29
CA VAL A 97 -2.02 27.17 27.79
C VAL A 97 -2.21 28.28 26.76
N PRO A 98 -3.45 28.60 26.35
CA PRO A 98 -3.68 29.70 25.43
C PRO A 98 -3.33 31.03 26.11
N GLY A 99 -2.47 31.82 25.46
CA GLY A 99 -2.06 33.12 25.98
C GLY A 99 -0.99 33.78 25.13
N SER A 100 -0.80 35.09 25.33
CA SER A 100 0.30 35.84 24.73
C SER A 100 1.47 35.89 25.70
N TYR A 101 2.62 35.36 25.27
CA TYR A 101 3.84 35.32 26.06
C TYR A 101 4.85 36.34 25.53
N ARG A 102 5.37 37.21 26.40
CA ARG A 102 6.48 38.11 26.07
C ARG A 102 7.79 37.42 26.44
N VAL A 103 8.59 37.10 25.43
CA VAL A 103 9.92 36.50 25.61
C VAL A 103 10.97 37.56 25.27
N VAL A 104 11.90 37.80 26.20
CA VAL A 104 13.07 38.68 26.01
C VAL A 104 14.31 37.79 26.04
N VAL A 105 15.20 37.95 25.07
CA VAL A 105 16.46 37.19 24.97
C VAL A 105 17.61 38.13 25.28
N ASP A 106 18.17 38.03 26.48
CA ASP A 106 19.29 38.88 26.91
C ASP A 106 20.65 38.36 26.42
N SER A 107 20.82 37.03 26.36
CA SER A 107 22.08 36.41 25.91
C SER A 107 21.82 35.02 25.34
N LEU A 108 22.45 34.72 24.20
CA LEU A 108 22.36 33.39 23.60
C LEU A 108 23.35 32.45 24.27
N ALA A 109 22.92 31.22 24.57
CA ALA A 109 23.80 30.20 25.08
C ALA A 109 24.87 29.86 24.03
N THR A 110 26.13 30.15 24.34
CA THR A 110 27.28 29.77 23.51
C THR A 110 27.95 28.53 24.10
N SER A 111 28.34 27.58 23.25
CA SER A 111 29.15 26.43 23.68
C SER A 111 30.53 26.91 24.16
N SER A 112 31.04 26.31 25.23
CA SER A 112 32.37 26.64 25.76
C SER A 112 33.46 26.03 24.86
N LYS A 113 34.25 26.88 24.21
CA LYS A 113 35.37 26.47 23.35
C LYS A 113 36.69 26.90 23.98
N VAL A 114 37.39 25.97 24.61
CA VAL A 114 38.76 26.17 25.07
C VAL A 114 39.70 25.73 23.96
N ALA A 115 40.33 26.68 23.27
CA ALA A 115 41.44 26.40 22.36
C ALA A 115 42.75 26.48 23.15
N SER A 116 43.56 25.42 23.10
CA SER A 116 44.92 25.46 23.64
C SER A 116 45.73 26.54 22.90
N GLN A 117 46.37 27.43 23.65
CA GLN A 117 47.27 28.43 23.07
C GLN A 117 48.38 27.74 22.26
N LYS A 118 48.81 28.37 21.15
CA LYS A 118 49.91 27.84 20.32
C LYS A 118 51.12 27.60 21.22
N PHE A 119 51.57 26.36 21.33
CA PHE A 119 52.83 26.04 22.00
C PHE A 119 53.96 26.73 21.21
N VAL A 120 54.62 27.70 21.83
CA VAL A 120 55.84 28.33 21.27
C VAL A 120 56.91 27.26 21.20
N GLY A 121 57.07 26.66 20.01
CA GLY A 121 58.02 25.58 19.72
C GLY A 121 57.43 24.30 19.08
N GLY A 122 56.12 24.21 18.85
CA GLY A 122 55.49 23.04 18.21
C GLY A 122 55.53 23.09 16.67
N ALA A 123 55.56 21.92 16.03
CA ALA A 123 55.65 21.78 14.57
C ALA A 123 54.56 22.60 13.84
N THR A 124 55.00 23.47 12.93
CA THR A 124 54.12 24.18 12.01
C THR A 124 53.65 23.23 10.92
N SER A 125 52.45 22.67 11.07
CA SER A 125 51.75 22.07 9.93
C SER A 125 51.08 23.20 9.15
N THR A 126 51.60 23.46 7.95
CA THR A 126 50.93 24.15 6.84
C THR A 126 49.56 23.56 6.54
#